data_AF-A0A8T4UNK4-F1
#
_entry.id   AF-A0A8T4UNK4-F1
#
_cell.length_a   1.000
_cell.length_b   1.000
_cell.length_c   1.000
_cell.angle_alpha   90.00
_cell.angle_beta   90.00
_cell.angle_gamma   90.00
#
_symmetry.space_group_name_H-M   'P 1'
#
loop_
_entity.id
_entity.type
_entity.pdbx_description
1 polymer ?
#
loop_
_entity_poly.entity_id
_entity_poly.type
_entity_poly.pdbx_seq_one_letter_code
_entity_poly.pdbx_strand_id
1 'polypeptide(L)'
;MRKYVLTGGPGTGKTTLLERLATEGFATVPESARQVIREQQPDGALPWTDPGAFQELVLQRQEEAERSLEGEVFLDRGFADGIAYTEVLGCGIDSRVYDLIRAADYTRVFFLEQLPSFDQDAERREDRNLAERIHAKLYEVYDRLGCDIVRVPPGTVDERTRLVLSSLVRETGREIEGKYPTDLAAMRERLRPYCVDLVSVDSETNTIHDLFGLLRHLGYTLRVRESGSCTLTIKGQNTSERLSVRSEREWEIPRSLCHTLRLLPQIGSYEKTRETYIPLGDQGCRICLDTVKGQGFVEIEARSEHQVLLWKERLAISVDAMQEPYWRL
;
A
#
# COMPACT_ATOMS: atom_id res chain seq x y z
N MET A 1 -11.45 0.71 -9.58
CA MET A 1 -10.42 0.79 -10.65
C MET A 1 -9.10 0.34 -10.05
N ARG A 2 -8.18 -0.28 -10.82
CA ARG A 2 -6.87 -0.70 -10.30
C ARG A 2 -5.75 -0.10 -11.13
N LYS A 3 -4.86 0.63 -10.48
CA LYS A 3 -3.71 1.29 -11.10
C LYS A 3 -2.43 0.65 -10.60
N TYR A 4 -1.67 0.08 -11.51
CA TYR A 4 -0.39 -0.55 -11.24
C TYR A 4 0.72 0.32 -11.81
N VAL A 5 1.71 0.69 -11.00
CA VAL A 5 2.83 1.51 -11.47
C VAL A 5 4.01 0.61 -11.82
N LEU A 6 4.58 0.75 -13.01
CA LEU A 6 5.90 0.22 -13.33
C LEU A 6 6.91 1.35 -13.20
N THR A 7 7.85 1.22 -12.27
CA THR A 7 8.88 2.23 -12.01
C THR A 7 10.27 1.60 -11.90
N GLY A 8 11.28 2.46 -11.85
CA GLY A 8 12.69 2.11 -11.82
C GLY A 8 13.50 3.10 -12.65
N GLY A 9 14.80 3.16 -12.40
CA GLY A 9 15.74 3.97 -13.19
C GLY A 9 15.70 3.69 -14.71
N PRO A 10 16.36 4.53 -15.52
CA PRO A 10 16.58 4.25 -16.94
C PRO A 10 17.24 2.87 -17.16
N GLY A 11 17.03 2.25 -18.33
CA GLY A 11 17.67 0.97 -18.67
C GLY A 11 17.10 -0.28 -17.98
N THR A 12 15.93 -0.19 -17.36
CA THR A 12 15.26 -1.30 -16.63
C THR A 12 14.37 -2.19 -17.53
N GLY A 13 14.28 -1.90 -18.84
CA GLY A 13 13.40 -2.63 -19.76
C GLY A 13 11.90 -2.42 -19.51
N LYS A 14 11.51 -1.28 -18.90
CA LYS A 14 10.12 -0.90 -18.61
C LYS A 14 9.23 -0.96 -19.84
N THR A 15 9.64 -0.29 -20.92
CA THR A 15 8.87 -0.18 -22.17
C THR A 15 8.56 -1.56 -22.75
N THR A 16 9.56 -2.44 -22.86
CA THR A 16 9.37 -3.82 -23.35
C THR A 16 8.43 -4.62 -22.45
N LEU A 17 8.50 -4.45 -21.13
CA LEU A 17 7.60 -5.14 -20.21
C LEU A 17 6.16 -4.63 -20.33
N LEU A 18 5.97 -3.32 -20.50
CA LEU A 18 4.65 -2.71 -20.72
C LEU A 18 4.03 -3.16 -22.04
N GLU A 19 4.81 -3.17 -23.13
CA GLU A 19 4.37 -3.72 -24.41
C GLU A 19 3.91 -5.17 -24.26
N ARG A 20 4.67 -5.98 -23.51
CA ARG A 20 4.25 -7.35 -23.22
C ARG A 20 2.94 -7.40 -22.42
N LEU A 21 2.79 -6.60 -21.36
CA LEU A 21 1.55 -6.54 -20.57
C LEU A 21 0.35 -6.10 -21.43
N ALA A 22 0.56 -5.20 -22.39
CA ALA A 22 -0.47 -4.81 -23.36
C ALA A 22 -0.90 -6.00 -24.24
N THR A 23 0.04 -6.83 -24.70
CA THR A 23 -0.31 -8.05 -25.46
C THR A 23 -1.04 -9.11 -24.62
N GLU A 24 -0.89 -9.08 -23.29
CA GLU A 24 -1.65 -9.91 -22.35
C GLU A 24 -3.05 -9.33 -22.03
N GLY A 25 -3.44 -8.23 -22.69
CA GLY A 25 -4.79 -7.66 -22.62
C GLY A 25 -4.99 -6.54 -21.59
N PHE A 26 -3.92 -6.04 -20.97
CA PHE A 26 -4.01 -4.93 -20.01
C PHE A 26 -3.92 -3.56 -20.70
N ALA A 27 -4.66 -2.58 -20.16
CA ALA A 27 -4.46 -1.19 -20.56
C ALA A 27 -3.10 -0.69 -20.07
N THR A 28 -2.44 0.16 -20.86
CA THR A 28 -1.15 0.76 -20.49
C THR A 28 -1.15 2.26 -20.75
N VAL A 29 -0.56 3.04 -19.84
CA VAL A 29 -0.30 4.46 -20.03
C VAL A 29 1.19 4.67 -20.21
N PRO A 30 1.64 5.23 -21.36
CA PRO A 30 3.06 5.46 -21.62
C PRO A 30 3.60 6.66 -20.82
N GLU A 31 4.93 6.75 -20.75
CA GLU A 31 5.63 7.75 -19.95
C GLU A 31 5.35 9.20 -20.36
N SER A 32 4.73 9.96 -19.45
CA SER A 32 4.40 11.38 -19.63
C SER A 32 5.64 12.24 -19.95
N ALA A 33 6.78 11.95 -19.32
CA ALA A 33 8.03 12.68 -19.54
C ALA A 33 8.51 12.67 -21.00
N ARG A 34 8.38 11.53 -21.71
CA ARG A 34 8.77 11.44 -23.13
C ARG A 34 7.85 12.26 -24.02
N GLN A 35 6.56 12.30 -23.71
CA GLN A 35 5.60 13.11 -24.45
C GLN A 35 5.94 14.59 -24.32
N VAL A 36 6.19 15.06 -23.09
CA VAL A 36 6.58 16.45 -22.83
C VAL A 36 7.86 16.81 -23.59
N ILE A 37 8.90 15.97 -23.56
CA ILE A 37 10.14 16.21 -24.32
C ILE A 37 9.88 16.41 -25.82
N ARG A 38 8.99 15.63 -26.42
CA ARG A 38 8.68 15.71 -27.86
C ARG A 38 7.86 16.95 -28.23
N GLU A 39 7.10 17.50 -27.29
CA GLU A 39 6.26 18.68 -27.49
C GLU A 39 7.03 19.99 -27.25
N GLN A 40 8.09 19.95 -26.45
CA GLN A 40 8.89 21.12 -26.12
C GLN A 40 9.87 21.49 -27.24
N GLN A 41 10.10 22.79 -27.40
CA GLN A 41 11.18 23.30 -28.25
C GLN A 41 12.55 23.08 -27.58
N PRO A 42 13.67 23.08 -28.33
CA PRO A 42 15.01 22.84 -27.78
C PRO A 42 15.41 23.75 -26.60
N ASP A 43 14.89 24.97 -26.55
CA ASP A 43 15.12 25.95 -25.47
C ASP A 43 13.94 26.03 -24.48
N GLY A 44 12.96 25.14 -24.61
CA GLY A 44 11.78 25.06 -23.75
C GLY A 44 12.07 24.42 -22.39
N ALA A 45 11.02 24.05 -21.66
CA ALA A 45 11.14 23.41 -20.36
C ALA A 45 11.51 21.93 -20.54
N LEU A 46 12.82 21.65 -20.60
CA LEU A 46 13.41 20.32 -20.75
C LEU A 46 14.20 19.94 -19.50
N PRO A 47 14.49 18.64 -19.28
CA PRO A 47 15.22 18.19 -18.09
C PRO A 47 16.58 18.88 -17.86
N TRP A 48 17.23 19.36 -18.93
CA TRP A 48 18.55 19.98 -18.89
C TRP A 48 18.54 21.51 -19.02
N THR A 49 17.40 22.13 -19.34
CA THR A 49 17.27 23.59 -19.45
C THR A 49 16.55 24.18 -18.24
N ASP A 50 15.42 23.59 -17.86
CA ASP A 50 14.61 23.98 -16.70
C ASP A 50 13.95 22.72 -16.09
N PRO A 51 14.66 22.01 -15.20
CA PRO A 51 14.15 20.78 -14.61
C PRO A 51 12.92 21.00 -13.74
N GLY A 52 12.74 22.19 -13.14
CA GLY A 52 11.57 22.49 -12.31
C GLY A 52 10.31 22.63 -13.16
N ALA A 53 10.36 23.49 -14.19
CA ALA A 53 9.25 23.65 -15.12
C ALA A 53 8.94 22.35 -15.88
N PHE A 54 9.96 21.56 -16.21
CA PHE A 54 9.77 20.25 -16.83
C PHE A 54 8.98 19.29 -15.94
N GLN A 55 9.35 19.15 -14.66
CA GLN A 55 8.63 18.24 -13.74
C GLN A 55 7.19 18.67 -13.52
N GLU A 56 6.92 19.97 -13.51
CA GLU A 56 5.57 20.52 -13.43
C GLU A 56 4.71 20.14 -14.66
N LEU A 57 5.27 20.24 -15.87
CA LEU A 57 4.59 19.79 -17.10
C LEU A 57 4.33 18.28 -17.10
N VAL A 58 5.30 17.49 -16.63
CA VAL A 58 5.14 16.03 -16.49
C VAL A 58 4.03 15.69 -15.51
N LEU A 59 3.96 16.40 -14.38
CA LEU A 59 2.90 16.21 -13.38
C LEU A 59 1.52 16.50 -13.97
N GLN A 60 1.36 17.61 -14.70
CA GLN A 60 0.11 17.98 -15.38
C GLN A 60 -0.30 16.91 -16.40
N ARG A 61 0.65 16.46 -17.24
CA ARG A 61 0.37 15.42 -18.25
C ARG A 61 -0.02 14.09 -17.62
N GLN A 62 0.64 13.70 -16.53
CA GLN A 62 0.29 12.47 -15.81
C GLN A 62 -1.12 12.57 -15.22
N GLU A 63 -1.50 13.72 -14.67
CA GLU A 63 -2.84 13.94 -14.15
C GLU A 63 -3.90 13.79 -15.25
N GLU A 64 -3.67 14.39 -16.42
CA GLU A 64 -4.53 14.24 -17.59
C GLU A 64 -4.66 12.79 -18.03
N ALA A 65 -3.54 12.06 -18.08
CA ALA A 65 -3.50 10.67 -18.49
C ALA A 65 -4.22 9.73 -17.49
N GLU A 66 -4.24 10.07 -16.21
CA GLU A 66 -4.89 9.25 -15.17
C GLU A 66 -6.39 9.59 -14.96
N ARG A 67 -6.87 10.75 -15.43
CA ARG A 67 -8.21 11.28 -15.09
C ARG A 67 -9.39 10.42 -15.57
N SER A 68 -9.26 9.74 -16.70
CA SER A 68 -10.35 8.99 -17.34
C SER A 68 -10.02 7.51 -17.56
N LEU A 69 -9.14 6.96 -16.73
CA LEU A 69 -8.77 5.55 -16.81
C LEU A 69 -9.88 4.67 -16.22
N GLU A 70 -10.08 3.50 -16.83
CA GLU A 70 -11.04 2.50 -16.39
C GLU A 70 -10.38 1.12 -16.28
N GLY A 71 -10.98 0.22 -15.49
CA GLY A 71 -10.50 -1.16 -15.38
C GLY A 71 -9.16 -1.33 -14.63
N GLU A 72 -8.35 -2.28 -15.11
CA GLU A 72 -7.00 -2.57 -14.63
C GLU A 72 -5.99 -1.99 -15.63
N VAL A 73 -5.09 -1.12 -15.15
CA VAL A 73 -4.15 -0.37 -16.00
C VAL A 73 -2.74 -0.38 -15.41
N PHE A 74 -1.74 -0.50 -16.29
CA PHE A 74 -0.34 -0.34 -15.96
C PHE A 74 0.18 1.03 -16.42
N LEU A 75 0.86 1.74 -15.54
CA LEU A 75 1.39 3.08 -15.77
C LEU A 75 2.91 2.99 -15.92
N ASP A 76 3.47 3.58 -16.98
CA ASP A 76 4.90 3.85 -17.08
C ASP A 76 5.22 5.07 -16.23
N ARG A 77 5.59 4.81 -14.96
CA ARG A 77 5.75 5.78 -13.86
C ARG A 77 4.45 6.28 -13.24
N GLY A 78 4.54 6.70 -11.98
CA GLY A 78 3.45 7.35 -11.25
C GLY A 78 3.87 8.72 -10.71
N PHE A 79 2.97 9.39 -9.99
CA PHE A 79 3.21 10.73 -9.42
C PHE A 79 4.43 10.80 -8.50
N ALA A 80 4.72 9.71 -7.77
CA ALA A 80 5.87 9.65 -6.87
C ALA A 80 7.22 9.61 -7.60
N ASP A 81 7.28 9.24 -8.88
CA ASP A 81 8.50 9.41 -9.68
C ASP A 81 8.93 10.88 -9.72
N GLY A 82 7.98 11.83 -9.81
CA GLY A 82 8.27 13.27 -9.81
C GLY A 82 9.00 13.73 -8.54
N ILE A 83 8.60 13.22 -7.36
CA ILE A 83 9.29 13.49 -6.09
C ILE A 83 10.74 13.01 -6.17
N ALA A 84 10.98 11.80 -6.66
CA ALA A 84 12.33 11.26 -6.77
C ALA A 84 13.22 12.08 -7.73
N TYR A 85 12.69 12.47 -8.88
CA TYR A 85 13.42 13.30 -9.84
C TYR A 85 13.74 14.68 -9.28
N THR A 86 12.76 15.37 -8.68
CA THR A 86 12.96 16.70 -8.10
C THR A 86 13.98 16.69 -6.95
N GLU A 87 13.94 15.68 -6.07
CA GLU A 87 14.94 15.53 -4.99
C GLU A 87 16.36 15.30 -5.52
N VAL A 88 16.54 14.47 -6.56
CA VAL A 88 17.88 14.21 -7.13
C VAL A 88 18.43 15.43 -7.87
N LEU A 89 17.57 16.18 -8.57
CA LEU A 89 17.92 17.35 -9.34
C LEU A 89 18.03 18.63 -8.48
N GLY A 90 17.56 18.59 -7.24
CA GLY A 90 17.58 19.74 -6.33
C GLY A 90 16.62 20.86 -6.75
N CYS A 91 15.54 20.52 -7.45
CA CYS A 91 14.49 21.48 -7.82
C CYS A 91 13.26 21.34 -6.93
N GLY A 92 12.44 22.39 -6.87
CA GLY A 92 11.21 22.39 -6.09
C GLY A 92 10.15 21.46 -6.70
N ILE A 93 9.31 20.88 -5.84
CA ILE A 93 8.14 20.12 -6.25
C ILE A 93 6.86 20.81 -5.78
N ASP A 94 5.82 20.80 -6.62
CA ASP A 94 4.50 21.27 -6.22
C ASP A 94 3.94 20.33 -5.14
N SER A 95 3.56 20.91 -3.99
CA SER A 95 2.94 20.19 -2.88
C SER A 95 1.68 19.42 -3.27
N ARG A 96 1.00 19.80 -4.35
CA ARG A 96 -0.18 19.08 -4.85
C ARG A 96 0.12 17.62 -5.23
N VAL A 97 1.38 17.26 -5.47
CA VAL A 97 1.78 15.89 -5.80
C VAL A 97 1.33 14.90 -4.72
N TYR A 98 1.33 15.29 -3.45
CA TYR A 98 0.92 14.42 -2.34
C TYR A 98 -0.59 14.13 -2.36
N ASP A 99 -1.40 15.14 -2.70
CA ASP A 99 -2.84 14.96 -2.88
C ASP A 99 -3.14 14.10 -4.10
N LEU A 100 -2.38 14.26 -5.18
CA LEU A 100 -2.47 13.41 -6.37
C LEU A 100 -2.10 11.96 -6.07
N ILE A 101 -1.04 11.70 -5.30
CA ILE A 101 -0.66 10.35 -4.86
C ILE A 101 -1.78 9.72 -4.03
N ARG A 102 -2.34 10.47 -3.07
CA ARG A 102 -3.47 10.00 -2.24
C ARG A 102 -4.69 9.67 -3.09
N ALA A 103 -5.07 10.57 -4.01
CA ALA A 103 -6.19 10.39 -4.92
C ALA A 103 -5.94 9.26 -5.92
N ALA A 104 -4.67 8.96 -6.24
CA ALA A 104 -4.34 7.91 -7.18
C ALA A 104 -4.65 6.52 -6.63
N ASP A 105 -4.54 6.28 -5.32
CA ASP A 105 -4.71 4.97 -4.68
C ASP A 105 -4.08 3.84 -5.52
N TYR A 106 -2.77 3.97 -5.79
CA TYR A 106 -2.04 2.98 -6.56
C TYR A 106 -2.17 1.61 -5.90
N THR A 107 -2.69 0.65 -6.66
CA THR A 107 -2.98 -0.70 -6.15
C THR A 107 -1.70 -1.43 -5.78
N ARG A 108 -0.64 -1.25 -6.58
CA ARG A 108 0.68 -1.85 -6.36
C ARG A 108 1.72 -1.18 -7.26
N VAL A 109 2.95 -1.14 -6.80
CA VAL A 109 4.11 -0.59 -7.51
C VAL A 109 5.08 -1.72 -7.82
N PHE A 110 5.39 -1.90 -9.09
CA PHE A 110 6.40 -2.83 -9.58
C PHE A 110 7.71 -2.07 -9.78
N PHE A 111 8.63 -2.25 -8.84
CA PHE A 111 9.95 -1.64 -8.89
C PHE A 111 10.91 -2.54 -9.66
N LEU A 112 11.30 -2.10 -10.85
CA LEU A 112 12.08 -2.88 -11.80
C LEU A 112 13.57 -2.62 -11.56
N GLU A 113 14.29 -3.66 -11.14
CA GLU A 113 15.74 -3.62 -10.97
C GLU A 113 16.47 -3.37 -12.30
N GLN A 114 17.65 -2.73 -12.24
CA GLN A 114 18.46 -2.42 -13.42
C GLN A 114 18.91 -3.71 -14.14
N LEU A 115 18.82 -3.71 -15.47
CA LEU A 115 19.33 -4.82 -16.28
C LEU A 115 20.87 -4.74 -16.39
N PRO A 116 21.58 -5.87 -16.53
CA PRO A 116 23.04 -5.88 -16.68
C PRO A 116 23.53 -5.11 -17.93
N SER A 117 22.73 -5.12 -19.00
CA SER A 117 22.96 -4.36 -20.22
C SER A 117 22.27 -3.00 -20.13
N PHE A 118 22.96 -2.01 -19.57
CA PHE A 118 22.53 -0.62 -19.63
C PHE A 118 22.96 -0.03 -20.97
N ASP A 119 22.07 -0.03 -21.95
CA ASP A 119 22.24 0.77 -23.17
C ASP A 119 21.59 2.14 -22.94
N GLN A 120 22.34 3.22 -23.19
CA GLN A 120 21.80 4.58 -23.12
C GLN A 120 20.69 4.73 -24.16
N ASP A 121 19.49 5.07 -23.70
CA ASP A 121 18.36 5.41 -24.57
C ASP A 121 18.63 6.78 -25.23
N ALA A 122 18.48 6.87 -26.55
CA ALA A 122 18.81 8.06 -27.34
C ALA A 122 18.02 9.31 -26.94
N GLU A 123 16.86 9.14 -26.29
CA GLU A 123 16.01 10.25 -25.83
C GLU A 123 16.46 10.86 -24.49
N ARG A 124 17.31 10.19 -23.69
CA ARG A 124 17.74 10.66 -22.37
C ARG A 124 19.25 10.91 -22.29
N ARG A 125 19.62 12.15 -21.95
CA ARG A 125 21.02 12.61 -21.81
C ARG A 125 21.63 12.35 -20.43
N GLU A 126 20.96 11.59 -19.57
CA GLU A 126 21.42 11.32 -18.21
C GLU A 126 22.68 10.42 -18.26
N ASP A 127 23.71 10.81 -17.53
CA ASP A 127 24.86 9.93 -17.33
C ASP A 127 24.50 8.75 -16.40
N ARG A 128 25.37 7.74 -16.38
CA ARG A 128 25.17 6.54 -15.57
C ARG A 128 25.05 6.86 -14.06
N ASN A 129 25.80 7.83 -13.56
CA ASN A 129 25.79 8.19 -12.15
C ASN A 129 24.43 8.78 -11.75
N LEU A 130 23.90 9.67 -12.59
CA LEU A 130 22.57 10.24 -12.41
C LEU A 130 21.48 9.16 -12.48
N ALA A 131 21.57 8.22 -13.42
CA ALA A 131 20.62 7.10 -13.53
C ALA A 131 20.61 6.20 -12.28
N GLU A 132 21.78 5.92 -11.69
CA GLU A 132 21.93 5.16 -10.44
C GLU A 132 21.33 5.92 -9.24
N ARG A 133 21.61 7.23 -9.14
CA ARG A 133 21.03 8.09 -8.10
C ARG A 133 19.51 8.16 -8.18
N ILE A 134 18.95 8.33 -9.38
CA ILE A 134 17.50 8.32 -9.63
C ILE A 134 16.92 6.95 -9.25
N HIS A 135 17.56 5.86 -9.66
CA HIS A 135 17.08 4.51 -9.35
C HIS A 135 16.96 4.28 -7.84
N ALA A 136 18.01 4.60 -7.08
CA ALA A 136 17.99 4.48 -5.62
C ALA A 136 16.92 5.38 -4.99
N LYS A 137 16.81 6.63 -5.46
CA LYS A 137 15.83 7.58 -4.93
C LYS A 137 14.38 7.18 -5.23
N LEU A 138 14.11 6.59 -6.39
CA LEU A 138 12.78 6.07 -6.71
C LEU A 138 12.33 5.03 -5.69
N TYR A 139 13.19 4.07 -5.36
CA TYR A 139 12.87 3.07 -4.34
C TYR A 139 12.61 3.73 -2.98
N GLU A 140 13.54 4.60 -2.55
CA GLU A 140 13.42 5.32 -1.27
C GLU A 140 12.09 6.08 -1.18
N VAL A 141 11.71 6.84 -2.21
CA VAL A 141 10.48 7.62 -2.21
C VAL A 141 9.24 6.73 -2.15
N TYR A 142 9.15 5.70 -2.99
CA TYR A 142 8.00 4.79 -2.96
C TYR A 142 7.90 4.04 -1.63
N ASP A 143 9.04 3.66 -1.04
CA ASP A 143 9.09 2.99 0.26
C ASP A 143 8.66 3.93 1.38
N ARG A 144 9.19 5.16 1.37
CA ARG A 144 8.87 6.24 2.29
C ARG A 144 7.40 6.67 2.23
N LEU A 145 6.78 6.61 1.06
CA LEU A 145 5.34 6.85 0.90
C LEU A 145 4.48 5.67 1.37
N GLY A 146 5.10 4.53 1.67
CA GLY A 146 4.41 3.34 2.15
C GLY A 146 3.75 2.50 1.07
N CYS A 147 4.00 2.77 -0.22
CA CYS A 147 3.39 2.04 -1.33
C CYS A 147 3.61 0.52 -1.21
N ASP A 148 2.65 -0.28 -1.69
CA ASP A 148 2.84 -1.73 -1.82
C ASP A 148 3.81 -2.02 -2.98
N ILE A 149 5.07 -2.31 -2.65
CA ILE A 149 6.14 -2.49 -3.64
C ILE A 149 6.40 -3.98 -3.84
N VAL A 150 6.39 -4.40 -5.10
CA VAL A 150 6.94 -5.66 -5.56
C VAL A 150 8.22 -5.39 -6.34
N ARG A 151 9.34 -5.89 -5.83
CA ARG A 151 10.62 -5.83 -6.54
C ARG A 151 10.63 -6.86 -7.67
N VAL A 152 10.92 -6.40 -8.88
CA VAL A 152 11.01 -7.24 -10.08
C VAL A 152 12.49 -7.35 -10.45
N PRO A 153 13.14 -8.50 -10.16
CA PRO A 153 14.56 -8.69 -10.42
C PRO A 153 14.88 -8.67 -11.92
N PRO A 154 16.17 -8.57 -12.29
CA PRO A 154 16.61 -8.77 -13.66
C PRO A 154 16.25 -10.18 -14.14
N GLY A 155 15.85 -10.30 -15.40
CA GLY A 155 15.42 -11.56 -15.99
C GLY A 155 14.86 -11.33 -17.38
N THR A 156 14.38 -12.41 -18.01
CA THR A 156 13.69 -12.33 -19.30
C THR A 156 12.37 -11.57 -19.17
N VAL A 157 11.86 -11.05 -20.28
CA VAL A 157 10.56 -10.37 -20.31
C VAL A 157 9.46 -11.32 -19.81
N ASP A 158 9.48 -12.60 -20.22
CA ASP A 158 8.49 -13.60 -19.80
C ASP A 158 8.50 -13.86 -18.29
N GLU A 159 9.68 -14.00 -17.67
CA GLU A 159 9.80 -14.22 -16.23
C GLU A 159 9.25 -13.04 -15.44
N ARG A 160 9.59 -11.82 -15.87
CA ARG A 160 9.16 -10.58 -15.23
C ARG A 160 7.65 -10.36 -15.41
N THR A 161 7.11 -10.61 -16.60
CA THR A 161 5.66 -10.58 -16.85
C THR A 161 4.94 -11.57 -15.95
N ARG A 162 5.41 -12.82 -15.85
CA ARG A 162 4.80 -13.83 -14.98
C ARG A 162 4.77 -13.38 -13.52
N LEU A 163 5.88 -12.83 -13.02
CA LEU A 163 5.95 -12.28 -11.66
C LEU A 163 4.92 -11.17 -11.44
N VAL A 164 4.86 -10.19 -12.35
CA VAL A 164 3.90 -9.08 -12.29
C VAL A 164 2.47 -9.60 -12.27
N LEU A 165 2.10 -10.48 -13.21
CA LEU A 165 0.74 -11.01 -13.32
C LEU A 165 0.33 -11.87 -12.11
N SER A 166 1.25 -12.70 -11.61
CA SER A 166 1.00 -13.49 -10.38
C SER A 166 0.83 -12.62 -9.13
N SER A 167 1.32 -11.39 -9.19
CA SER A 167 1.23 -10.40 -8.11
C SER A 167 0.01 -9.49 -8.22
N LEU A 168 -0.92 -9.72 -9.14
CA LEU A 168 -2.16 -8.94 -9.21
C LEU A 168 -3.17 -9.52 -8.21
N VAL A 169 -3.14 -9.02 -6.97
CA VAL A 169 -3.99 -9.55 -5.88
C VAL A 169 -5.48 -9.44 -6.23
N ARG A 170 -6.20 -10.53 -5.97
CA ARG A 170 -7.66 -10.58 -5.91
C ARG A 170 -8.04 -11.21 -4.59
N GLU A 171 -8.57 -10.42 -3.66
CA GLU A 171 -9.41 -10.93 -2.57
C GLU A 171 -10.22 -9.76 -1.98
N THR A 172 -11.51 -9.74 -2.26
CA THR A 172 -12.46 -8.82 -1.62
C THR A 172 -13.23 -9.60 -0.55
N GLY A 173 -13.42 -9.02 0.64
CA GLY A 173 -14.22 -9.62 1.72
C GLY A 173 -13.47 -10.59 2.65
N ARG A 174 -12.13 -10.52 2.69
CA ARG A 174 -11.31 -11.20 3.69
C ARG A 174 -10.52 -10.18 4.50
N GLU A 175 -10.49 -10.39 5.81
CA GLU A 175 -9.58 -9.71 6.73
C GLU A 175 -8.23 -10.43 6.65
N ILE A 176 -7.17 -9.69 6.34
CA ILE A 176 -5.79 -10.16 6.33
C ILE A 176 -5.00 -9.25 7.26
N GLU A 177 -4.62 -9.78 8.42
CA GLU A 177 -3.95 -9.00 9.45
C GLU A 177 -2.76 -9.75 10.08
N GLY A 178 -1.75 -9.00 10.48
CA GLY A 178 -0.65 -9.46 11.33
C GLY A 178 -0.61 -8.65 12.61
N LYS A 179 -0.60 -9.32 13.75
CA LYS A 179 -0.64 -8.69 15.08
C LYS A 179 0.61 -9.05 15.87
N TYR A 180 1.31 -8.04 16.38
CA TYR A 180 2.63 -8.20 16.97
C TYR A 180 2.72 -7.43 18.30
N PRO A 181 3.12 -8.08 19.41
CA PRO A 181 3.44 -7.37 20.65
C PRO A 181 4.57 -6.37 20.43
N THR A 182 4.44 -5.15 20.95
CA THR A 182 5.47 -4.11 20.80
C THR A 182 5.41 -3.04 21.89
N ASP A 183 6.51 -2.33 22.08
CA ASP A 183 6.49 -1.02 22.73
C ASP A 183 5.90 0.02 21.76
N LEU A 184 4.86 0.73 22.19
CA LEU A 184 4.13 1.67 21.33
C LEU A 184 4.92 2.96 21.07
N ALA A 185 5.74 3.42 22.03
CA ALA A 185 6.54 4.62 21.84
C ALA A 185 7.62 4.40 20.77
N ALA A 186 8.34 3.28 20.86
CA ALA A 186 9.29 2.86 19.84
C ALA A 186 8.62 2.65 18.49
N MET A 187 7.41 2.07 18.45
CA MET A 187 6.69 1.86 17.19
C MET A 187 6.31 3.18 16.51
N ARG A 188 5.87 4.20 17.27
CA ARG A 188 5.62 5.53 16.70
C ARG A 188 6.87 6.15 16.09
N GLU A 189 8.04 5.98 16.71
CA GLU A 189 9.30 6.45 16.10
C GLU A 189 9.63 5.73 14.79
N ARG A 190 9.36 4.41 14.71
CA ARG A 190 9.56 3.62 13.48
C ARG A 190 8.61 4.00 12.35
N LEU A 191 7.45 4.57 12.67
CA LEU A 191 6.49 5.06 11.68
C LEU A 191 6.86 6.41 11.07
N ARG A 192 7.63 7.25 11.79
CA ARG A 192 7.96 8.62 11.35
C ARG A 192 8.54 8.74 9.95
N PRO A 193 9.41 7.83 9.47
CA PRO A 193 9.94 7.92 8.12
C PRO A 193 8.86 7.73 7.04
N TYR A 194 7.75 7.04 7.32
CA TYR A 194 6.89 6.45 6.31
C TYR A 194 5.66 7.25 5.88
N CYS A 195 5.69 8.59 6.02
CA CYS A 195 4.59 9.48 5.59
C CYS A 195 3.18 8.92 5.94
N VAL A 196 2.98 8.55 7.21
CA VAL A 196 1.71 7.99 7.68
C VAL A 196 0.82 9.07 8.28
N ASP A 197 -0.46 9.04 7.95
CA ASP A 197 -1.48 9.92 8.51
C ASP A 197 -2.17 9.24 9.69
N LEU A 198 -2.20 9.87 10.86
CA LEU A 198 -3.07 9.45 11.97
C LEU A 198 -4.52 9.81 11.62
N VAL A 199 -5.38 8.80 11.44
CA VAL A 199 -6.76 9.01 10.99
C VAL A 199 -7.79 8.92 12.11
N SER A 200 -7.52 8.12 13.15
CA SER A 200 -8.44 7.99 14.28
C SER A 200 -7.72 7.57 15.56
N VAL A 201 -8.32 7.94 16.69
CA VAL A 201 -8.01 7.40 18.02
C VAL A 201 -9.32 6.98 18.65
N ASP A 202 -9.51 5.67 18.78
CA ASP A 202 -10.77 5.08 19.19
C ASP A 202 -10.58 4.32 20.51
N SER A 203 -11.59 4.39 21.38
CA SER A 203 -11.72 3.49 22.52
C SER A 203 -12.93 2.60 22.28
N GLU A 204 -12.73 1.30 22.37
CA GLU A 204 -13.75 0.30 22.07
C GLU A 204 -13.86 -0.76 23.16
N THR A 205 -15.10 -1.18 23.42
CA THR A 205 -15.42 -2.36 24.22
C THR A 205 -15.90 -3.47 23.31
N ASN A 206 -15.23 -4.63 23.38
CA ASN A 206 -15.56 -5.79 22.56
C ASN A 206 -16.11 -6.92 23.44
N THR A 207 -17.27 -7.48 23.07
CA THR A 207 -17.82 -8.70 23.68
C THR A 207 -17.93 -9.81 22.64
N ILE A 208 -17.55 -11.02 23.05
CA ILE A 208 -17.46 -12.19 22.16
C ILE A 208 -18.52 -13.21 22.55
N HIS A 209 -19.23 -13.72 21.55
CA HIS A 209 -20.37 -14.61 21.70
C HIS A 209 -20.20 -15.88 20.84
N ASP A 210 -20.69 -17.01 21.35
CA ASP A 210 -20.55 -18.34 20.73
C ASP A 210 -21.92 -19.03 20.47
N LEU A 211 -23.02 -18.38 20.88
CA LEU A 211 -24.39 -18.92 20.76
C LEU A 211 -24.50 -20.39 21.21
N PHE A 212 -24.17 -20.64 22.49
CA PHE A 212 -24.18 -21.99 23.09
C PHE A 212 -23.24 -23.00 22.39
N GLY A 213 -22.12 -22.53 21.84
CA GLY A 213 -21.07 -23.38 21.22
C GLY A 213 -21.31 -23.70 19.75
N LEU A 214 -22.43 -23.25 19.18
CA LEU A 214 -22.77 -23.46 17.78
C LEU A 214 -21.76 -22.78 16.86
N LEU A 215 -21.40 -21.53 17.14
CA LEU A 215 -20.53 -20.76 16.25
C LEU A 215 -19.14 -21.37 16.19
N ARG A 216 -18.55 -21.72 17.34
CA ARG A 216 -17.25 -22.39 17.40
C ARG A 216 -17.25 -23.73 16.67
N HIS A 217 -18.32 -24.52 16.77
CA HIS A 217 -18.43 -25.78 16.02
C HIS A 217 -18.44 -25.56 14.50
N LEU A 218 -19.07 -24.48 14.04
CA LEU A 218 -19.06 -24.06 12.65
C LEU A 218 -17.80 -23.27 12.24
N GLY A 219 -16.88 -23.02 13.19
CA GLY A 219 -15.67 -22.25 12.93
C GLY A 219 -15.87 -20.73 12.85
N TYR A 220 -16.96 -20.21 13.41
CA TYR A 220 -17.27 -18.78 13.44
C TYR A 220 -17.15 -18.19 14.83
N THR A 221 -17.04 -16.87 14.89
CA THR A 221 -17.11 -16.09 16.14
C THR A 221 -17.96 -14.84 15.89
N LEU A 222 -18.84 -14.52 16.85
CA LEU A 222 -19.64 -13.29 16.83
C LEU A 222 -19.03 -12.29 17.79
N ARG A 223 -18.73 -11.08 17.30
CA ARG A 223 -18.23 -9.95 18.09
C ARG A 223 -19.24 -8.82 18.05
N VAL A 224 -19.52 -8.25 19.21
CA VAL A 224 -20.20 -6.95 19.33
C VAL A 224 -19.16 -5.94 19.79
N ARG A 225 -18.94 -4.89 18.98
CA ARG A 225 -18.02 -3.79 19.29
C ARG A 225 -18.83 -2.53 19.55
N GLU A 226 -18.57 -1.90 20.69
CA GLU A 226 -19.08 -0.59 21.06
C GLU A 226 -17.94 0.42 21.08
N SER A 227 -18.04 1.40 20.18
CA SER A 227 -17.26 2.63 20.17
C SER A 227 -18.24 3.80 20.05
N GLY A 228 -17.87 4.92 19.42
CA GLY A 228 -18.83 5.98 19.08
C GLY A 228 -20.12 5.46 18.40
N SER A 229 -20.03 4.34 17.66
CA SER A 229 -21.13 3.55 17.10
C SER A 229 -21.11 2.09 17.61
N CYS A 230 -22.16 1.33 17.29
CA CYS A 230 -22.25 -0.10 17.62
C CYS A 230 -22.13 -0.93 16.35
N THR A 231 -21.28 -1.96 16.38
CA THR A 231 -21.04 -2.84 15.24
C THR A 231 -21.13 -4.30 15.64
N LEU A 232 -21.73 -5.10 14.77
CA LEU A 232 -21.82 -6.55 14.86
C LEU A 232 -20.90 -7.15 13.80
N THR A 233 -20.00 -8.04 14.20
CA THR A 233 -19.04 -8.68 13.29
C THR A 233 -19.14 -10.20 13.41
N ILE A 234 -19.20 -10.90 12.28
CA ILE A 234 -19.05 -12.36 12.21
C ILE A 234 -17.72 -12.66 11.51
N LYS A 235 -16.82 -13.35 12.23
CA LYS A 235 -15.51 -13.80 11.72
C LYS A 235 -15.53 -15.30 11.49
N GLY A 236 -15.01 -15.75 10.35
CA GLY A 236 -14.83 -17.17 10.01
C GLY A 236 -13.52 -17.76 10.54
N GLN A 237 -13.22 -18.98 10.10
CA GLN A 237 -11.98 -19.68 10.47
C GLN A 237 -10.74 -18.98 9.90
N ASN A 238 -9.64 -19.04 10.65
CA ASN A 238 -8.35 -18.63 10.13
C ASN A 238 -7.86 -19.68 9.12
N THR A 239 -7.42 -19.22 7.96
CA THR A 239 -6.94 -20.05 6.86
C THR A 239 -5.42 -19.99 6.65
N SER A 240 -4.72 -19.14 7.41
CA SER A 240 -3.26 -19.00 7.36
C SER A 240 -2.63 -19.45 8.69
N GLU A 241 -1.47 -20.09 8.62
CA GLU A 241 -0.65 -20.44 9.78
C GLU A 241 0.28 -19.29 10.21
N ARG A 242 0.48 -18.29 9.34
CA ARG A 242 1.43 -17.19 9.54
C ARG A 242 0.74 -15.90 9.99
N LEU A 243 -0.43 -15.63 9.43
CA LEU A 243 -1.22 -14.41 9.64
C LEU A 243 -2.66 -14.78 10.00
N SER A 244 -3.46 -13.80 10.38
CA SER A 244 -4.91 -13.98 10.54
C SER A 244 -5.57 -13.64 9.20
N VAL A 245 -5.98 -14.69 8.47
CA VAL A 245 -6.68 -14.60 7.18
C VAL A 245 -8.05 -15.23 7.32
N ARG A 246 -9.08 -14.38 7.45
CA ARG A 246 -10.45 -14.78 7.80
C ARG A 246 -11.47 -14.14 6.89
N SER A 247 -12.55 -14.85 6.59
CA SER A 247 -13.75 -14.20 6.06
C SER A 247 -14.39 -13.35 7.15
N GLU A 248 -14.75 -12.11 6.85
CA GLU A 248 -15.41 -11.22 7.80
C GLU A 248 -16.65 -10.58 7.18
N ARG A 249 -17.69 -10.41 7.99
CA ARG A 249 -18.79 -9.50 7.69
C ARG A 249 -19.09 -8.62 8.89
N GLU A 250 -19.25 -7.33 8.64
CA GLU A 250 -19.53 -6.32 9.65
C GLU A 250 -20.80 -5.54 9.29
N TRP A 251 -21.59 -5.21 10.31
CA TRP A 251 -22.78 -4.39 10.20
C TRP A 251 -22.79 -3.33 11.30
N GLU A 252 -23.07 -2.08 10.93
CA GLU A 252 -23.46 -1.07 11.90
C GLU A 252 -24.88 -1.35 12.38
N ILE A 253 -25.07 -1.34 13.71
CA ILE A 253 -26.34 -1.68 14.34
C ILE A 253 -26.81 -0.59 15.30
N PRO A 254 -28.12 -0.42 15.51
CA PRO A 254 -28.63 0.50 16.52
C PRO A 254 -28.15 0.15 17.93
N ARG A 255 -27.88 1.17 18.76
CA ARG A 255 -27.45 0.98 20.17
C ARG A 255 -28.38 0.08 20.98
N SER A 256 -29.70 0.15 20.74
CA SER A 256 -30.69 -0.71 21.40
C SER A 256 -30.48 -2.20 21.09
N LEU A 257 -30.14 -2.53 19.85
CA LEU A 257 -29.81 -3.90 19.45
C LEU A 257 -28.50 -4.36 20.09
N CYS A 258 -27.49 -3.48 20.14
CA CYS A 258 -26.21 -3.76 20.77
C CYS A 258 -26.35 -4.17 22.25
N HIS A 259 -27.14 -3.40 23.01
CA HIS A 259 -27.44 -3.73 24.41
C HIS A 259 -28.15 -5.07 24.55
N THR A 260 -29.08 -5.37 23.64
CA THR A 260 -29.81 -6.65 23.63
C THR A 260 -28.87 -7.82 23.35
N LEU A 261 -27.96 -7.68 22.39
CA LEU A 261 -27.00 -8.73 22.03
C LEU A 261 -26.01 -9.03 23.16
N ARG A 262 -25.69 -8.06 24.02
CA ARG A 262 -24.86 -8.29 25.23
C ARG A 262 -25.49 -9.25 26.23
N LEU A 263 -26.81 -9.44 26.20
CA LEU A 263 -27.51 -10.41 27.05
C LEU A 263 -27.31 -11.86 26.58
N LEU A 264 -26.82 -12.06 25.35
CA LEU A 264 -26.46 -13.40 24.87
C LEU A 264 -25.25 -13.94 25.64
N PRO A 265 -25.12 -15.27 25.79
CA PRO A 265 -23.97 -15.87 26.46
C PRO A 265 -22.64 -15.36 25.91
N GLN A 266 -21.85 -14.76 26.79
CA GLN A 266 -20.52 -14.22 26.49
C GLN A 266 -19.47 -15.28 26.79
N ILE A 267 -18.48 -15.40 25.91
CA ILE A 267 -17.30 -16.24 26.12
C ILE A 267 -16.04 -15.44 26.44
N GLY A 268 -16.09 -14.12 26.29
CA GLY A 268 -15.00 -13.21 26.62
C GLY A 268 -15.33 -11.75 26.33
N SER A 269 -14.56 -10.86 26.91
CA SER A 269 -14.62 -9.42 26.64
C SER A 269 -13.26 -8.77 26.84
N TYR A 270 -13.04 -7.62 26.18
CA TYR A 270 -11.85 -6.80 26.36
C TYR A 270 -12.12 -5.35 25.94
N GLU A 271 -11.41 -4.44 26.59
CA GLU A 271 -11.32 -3.04 26.18
C GLU A 271 -10.04 -2.83 25.38
N LYS A 272 -10.12 -1.95 24.38
CA LYS A 272 -8.99 -1.62 23.51
C LYS A 272 -9.01 -0.13 23.19
N THR A 273 -7.85 0.51 23.27
CA THR A 273 -7.62 1.81 22.62
C THR A 273 -6.80 1.58 21.36
N ARG A 274 -7.23 2.17 20.24
CA ARG A 274 -6.61 2.00 18.91
C ARG A 274 -6.26 3.36 18.32
N GLU A 275 -5.01 3.52 17.92
CA GLU A 275 -4.58 4.60 17.01
C GLU A 275 -4.45 4.02 15.60
N THR A 276 -5.21 4.54 14.64
CA THR A 276 -5.17 4.05 13.26
C THR A 276 -4.34 4.98 12.40
N TYR A 277 -3.32 4.43 11.74
CA TYR A 277 -2.48 5.12 10.79
C TYR A 277 -2.71 4.58 9.37
N ILE A 278 -2.76 5.48 8.38
CA ILE A 278 -2.83 5.13 6.96
C ILE A 278 -1.58 5.68 6.25
N PRO A 279 -0.79 4.83 5.58
CA PRO A 279 0.31 5.29 4.75
C PRO A 279 -0.18 6.07 3.52
N LEU A 280 0.45 7.21 3.23
CA LEU A 280 0.00 8.12 2.17
C LEU A 280 -0.14 7.42 0.79
N GLY A 281 0.83 6.59 0.43
CA GLY A 281 0.90 5.87 -0.84
C GLY A 281 0.24 4.49 -0.84
N ASP A 282 -0.44 4.11 0.23
CA ASP A 282 -1.07 2.79 0.38
C ASP A 282 -2.36 2.87 1.23
N GLN A 283 -3.45 3.31 0.58
CA GLN A 283 -4.77 3.42 1.21
C GLN A 283 -5.40 2.03 1.47
N GLY A 284 -4.77 0.96 1.00
CA GLY A 284 -5.18 -0.42 1.24
C GLY A 284 -4.62 -1.01 2.54
N CYS A 285 -3.68 -0.32 3.19
CA CYS A 285 -3.06 -0.76 4.43
C CYS A 285 -3.45 0.15 5.60
N ARG A 286 -3.69 -0.46 6.76
CA ARG A 286 -3.83 0.24 8.04
C ARG A 286 -2.81 -0.31 9.02
N ILE A 287 -2.16 0.59 9.74
CA ILE A 287 -1.27 0.26 10.84
C ILE A 287 -1.93 0.76 12.11
N CYS A 288 -2.38 -0.17 12.94
CA CYS A 288 -3.13 0.09 14.15
C CYS A 288 -2.21 -0.12 15.36
N LEU A 289 -2.08 0.90 16.22
CA LEU A 289 -1.42 0.76 17.51
C LEU A 289 -2.47 0.53 18.59
N ASP A 290 -2.51 -0.69 19.10
CA ASP A 290 -3.51 -1.15 20.05
C ASP A 290 -2.94 -1.22 21.46
N THR A 291 -3.69 -0.68 22.43
CA THR A 291 -3.48 -0.93 23.86
C THR A 291 -4.59 -1.82 24.39
N VAL A 292 -4.25 -3.02 24.84
CA VAL A 292 -5.19 -3.99 25.42
C VAL A 292 -4.66 -4.43 26.78
N LYS A 293 -5.45 -4.25 27.84
CA LYS A 293 -5.06 -4.60 29.23
C LYS A 293 -3.67 -4.06 29.65
N GLY A 294 -3.32 -2.86 29.18
CA GLY A 294 -2.03 -2.21 29.45
C GLY A 294 -0.84 -2.74 28.64
N GLN A 295 -1.06 -3.68 27.71
CA GLN A 295 -0.04 -4.18 26.78
C GLN A 295 -0.21 -3.53 25.40
N GLY A 296 0.91 -3.26 24.73
CA GLY A 296 0.96 -2.65 23.41
C GLY A 296 1.08 -3.68 22.27
N PHE A 297 0.35 -3.46 21.20
CA PHE A 297 0.39 -4.26 19.98
C PHE A 297 0.42 -3.35 18.76
N VAL A 298 1.11 -3.79 17.71
CA VAL A 298 0.93 -3.26 16.36
C VAL A 298 0.17 -4.29 15.54
N GLU A 299 -0.91 -3.86 14.92
CA GLU A 299 -1.75 -4.66 14.04
C GLU A 299 -1.69 -4.05 12.64
N ILE A 300 -1.24 -4.84 11.67
CA ILE A 300 -1.11 -4.44 10.27
C ILE A 300 -2.25 -5.13 9.52
N GLU A 301 -3.24 -4.37 9.09
CA GLU A 301 -4.39 -4.83 8.30
C GLU A 301 -4.17 -4.43 6.83
N ALA A 302 -4.27 -5.38 5.89
CA ALA A 302 -3.93 -5.10 4.50
C ALA A 302 -4.79 -5.91 3.52
N ARG A 303 -4.67 -5.61 2.22
CA ARG A 303 -5.41 -6.33 1.15
C ARG A 303 -4.74 -7.66 0.76
N SER A 304 -3.53 -7.93 1.24
CA SER A 304 -2.79 -9.17 0.94
C SER A 304 -1.78 -9.51 2.03
N GLU A 305 -1.44 -10.80 2.14
CA GLU A 305 -0.39 -11.26 3.06
C GLU A 305 0.97 -10.62 2.74
N HIS A 306 1.30 -10.47 1.46
CA HIS A 306 2.54 -9.80 1.01
C HIS A 306 2.67 -8.40 1.61
N GLN A 307 1.59 -7.64 1.58
CA GLN A 307 1.55 -6.27 2.08
C GLN A 307 1.73 -6.21 3.61
N VAL A 308 1.12 -7.15 4.35
CA VAL A 308 1.34 -7.29 5.81
C VAL A 308 2.82 -7.57 6.11
N LEU A 309 3.43 -8.49 5.36
CA LEU A 309 4.84 -8.86 5.56
C LEU A 309 5.80 -7.74 5.16
N LEU A 310 5.49 -6.99 4.10
CA LEU A 310 6.25 -5.82 3.69
C LEU A 310 6.28 -4.77 4.80
N TRP A 311 5.14 -4.48 5.42
CA TRP A 311 5.09 -3.57 6.56
C TRP A 311 5.75 -4.12 7.81
N LYS A 312 5.67 -5.43 8.06
CA LYS A 312 6.43 -6.10 9.14
C LYS A 312 7.93 -5.84 8.97
N GLU A 313 8.45 -5.97 7.75
CA GLU A 313 9.85 -5.72 7.41
C GLU A 313 10.23 -4.24 7.57
N ARG A 314 9.45 -3.31 6.99
CA ARG A 314 9.65 -1.86 7.11
C ARG A 314 9.73 -1.39 8.56
N LEU A 315 8.84 -1.92 9.41
CA LEU A 315 8.78 -1.57 10.83
C LEU A 315 9.77 -2.38 11.68
N ALA A 316 10.67 -3.16 11.06
CA ALA A 316 11.68 -3.98 11.73
C ALA A 316 11.09 -4.82 12.88
N ILE A 317 9.95 -5.47 12.62
CA ILE A 317 9.28 -6.32 13.59
C ILE A 317 9.88 -7.73 13.48
N SER A 318 10.60 -8.15 14.51
CA SER A 318 11.31 -9.44 14.54
C SER A 318 10.49 -10.60 15.10
N VAL A 319 9.38 -10.31 15.78
CA VAL A 319 8.51 -11.33 16.39
C VAL A 319 7.51 -11.89 15.37
N ASP A 320 7.04 -13.11 15.62
CA ASP A 320 5.97 -13.71 14.83
C ASP A 320 4.60 -13.15 15.20
N ALA A 321 3.67 -13.25 14.25
CA ALA A 321 2.32 -12.76 14.46
C ALA A 321 1.60 -13.62 15.51
N MET A 322 0.97 -12.97 16.47
CA MET A 322 0.16 -13.61 17.49
C MET A 322 -1.15 -14.13 16.91
N GLN A 323 -1.36 -15.44 17.04
CA GLN A 323 -2.58 -16.12 16.58
C GLN A 323 -3.71 -16.11 17.62
N GLU A 324 -3.37 -15.97 18.90
CA GLU A 324 -4.36 -15.89 19.99
C GLU A 324 -5.17 -14.58 19.92
N PRO A 325 -6.50 -14.62 20.09
CA PRO A 325 -7.33 -13.42 20.11
C PRO A 325 -7.16 -12.64 21.43
N TYR A 326 -7.35 -11.31 21.39
CA TYR A 326 -7.15 -10.41 22.54
C TYR A 326 -7.93 -10.80 23.80
N TRP A 327 -9.14 -11.36 23.66
CA TRP A 327 -9.97 -11.73 24.80
C TRP A 327 -9.44 -12.92 25.61
N ARG A 328 -8.42 -13.63 25.11
CA ARG A 328 -7.74 -14.75 25.80
C ARG A 328 -6.42 -14.37 26.48
N LEU A 329 -5.91 -13.16 26.23
CA LEU A 329 -4.74 -12.60 26.92
C LEU A 329 -5.08 -12.22 28.36
#